data_AF-A0A0K9NZ76-F1
#
_entry.id   AF-A0A0K9NZ76-F1
#
_cell.length_a   1.000
_cell.length_b   1.000
_cell.length_c   1.000
_cell.angle_alpha   90.00
_cell.angle_beta   90.00
_cell.angle_gamma   90.00
#
_symmetry.space_group_name_H-M   'P 1'
#
loop_
_entity.id
_entity.type
_entity.pdbx_description
1 polymer ?
#
loop_
_entity_poly.entity_id
_entity_poly.type
_entity_poly.pdbx_seq_one_letter_code
_entity_poly.pdbx_strand_id
1 'polypeptide(L)'
;MPLLLIKISSCISNSVRFLKIYAMPVFDMIETVLVKKMKFTPCFKLRLIARSTYVAFTMFVGMTFPFFGGLLGFIGGFAFAPTTYFLPCIMWLLLYKPKRFSLSWCSNWFCIVFGVLLMVLSPIGGLKQIINQVKTYQFYS
;
A
#
# COMPACT_ATOMS: atom_id res chain seq x y z
N MET A 1 -26.66 12.30 -22.71
CA MET A 1 -25.90 13.22 -21.83
C MET A 1 -26.14 13.03 -20.31
N PRO A 2 -27.37 12.85 -19.77
CA PRO A 2 -27.58 12.79 -18.31
C PRO A 2 -27.03 11.51 -17.63
N LEU A 3 -26.96 10.40 -18.37
CA LEU A 3 -26.36 9.13 -17.90
C LEU A 3 -24.86 9.23 -17.59
N LEU A 4 -24.11 10.08 -18.31
CA LEU A 4 -22.67 10.29 -18.10
C LEU A 4 -22.40 11.06 -16.80
N LEU A 5 -23.21 12.08 -16.52
CA LEU A 5 -23.12 12.87 -15.28
C LEU A 5 -23.44 12.05 -14.02
N ILE A 6 -24.43 11.16 -14.08
CA ILE A 6 -24.79 10.27 -12.97
C ILE A 6 -23.66 9.25 -12.70
N LYS A 7 -23.04 8.71 -13.77
CA LYS A 7 -21.93 7.76 -13.66
C LYS A 7 -20.67 8.41 -13.10
N ILE A 8 -20.38 9.66 -13.50
CA ILE A 8 -19.26 10.46 -12.97
C ILE A 8 -19.48 10.79 -11.49
N SER A 9 -20.65 11.28 -11.08
CA SER A 9 -20.94 11.60 -9.66
C SER A 9 -20.90 10.36 -8.76
N SER A 10 -21.37 9.22 -9.26
CA SER A 10 -21.31 7.95 -8.51
C SER A 10 -19.86 7.45 -8.37
N CYS A 11 -19.04 7.60 -9.41
CA CYS A 11 -17.63 7.23 -9.38
C CYS A 11 -16.83 8.12 -8.40
N ILE A 12 -17.13 9.42 -8.37
CA ILE A 12 -16.53 10.37 -7.41
C ILE A 12 -16.93 10.01 -5.97
N SER A 13 -18.23 9.78 -5.71
CA SER A 13 -18.70 9.40 -4.37
C SER A 13 -18.09 8.09 -3.88
N ASN A 14 -17.96 7.09 -4.75
CA ASN A 14 -17.36 5.82 -4.38
C ASN A 14 -15.86 5.98 -4.08
N SER A 15 -15.15 6.75 -4.90
CA SER A 15 -13.72 7.04 -4.70
C SER A 15 -13.45 7.77 -3.38
N VAL A 16 -14.27 8.78 -3.05
CA VAL A 16 -14.17 9.52 -1.78
C VAL A 16 -14.50 8.62 -0.58
N ARG A 17 -15.49 7.74 -0.72
CA ARG A 17 -15.87 6.79 0.33
C ARG A 17 -14.74 5.81 0.62
N PHE A 18 -14.14 5.22 -0.43
CA PHE A 18 -12.97 4.36 -0.30
C PHE A 18 -11.83 5.11 0.40
N LEU A 19 -11.44 6.30 -0.08
CA LEU A 19 -10.38 7.10 0.54
C LEU A 19 -10.61 7.36 2.03
N LYS A 20 -11.85 7.62 2.46
CA LYS A 20 -12.17 7.80 3.89
C LYS A 20 -12.00 6.52 4.70
N ILE A 21 -12.44 5.37 4.18
CA ILE A 21 -12.35 4.09 4.88
C ILE A 21 -10.89 3.66 5.07
N TYR A 22 -10.06 3.78 4.03
CA TYR A 22 -8.64 3.41 4.11
C TYR A 22 -7.80 4.43 4.90
N ALA A 23 -8.19 5.71 4.95
CA ALA A 23 -7.48 6.73 5.71
C ALA A 23 -7.76 6.67 7.23
N MET A 24 -8.91 6.15 7.66
CA MET A 24 -9.31 6.07 9.07
C MET A 24 -8.28 5.34 9.96
N PRO A 25 -7.80 4.12 9.62
CA PRO A 25 -6.83 3.42 10.46
C PRO A 25 -5.45 4.08 10.49
N VAL A 26 -5.02 4.66 9.36
CA VAL A 26 -3.74 5.39 9.28
C VAL A 26 -3.79 6.61 10.20
N PHE A 27 -4.91 7.31 10.19
CA PHE A 27 -5.14 8.47 11.05
C PHE A 27 -5.13 8.10 12.53
N ASP A 28 -5.78 7.00 12.89
CA ASP A 28 -5.83 6.47 14.25
C ASP A 28 -4.44 6.03 14.77
N MET A 29 -3.63 5.40 13.90
CA MET A 29 -2.23 5.08 14.23
C MET A 29 -1.39 6.32 14.47
N ILE A 30 -1.54 7.36 13.65
CA ILE A 30 -0.79 8.62 13.81
C ILE A 30 -1.19 9.32 15.11
N GLU A 31 -2.49 9.39 15.43
CA GLU A 31 -2.99 9.96 16.69
C GLU A 31 -2.43 9.17 17.89
N THR A 32 -2.46 7.84 17.83
CA THR A 32 -1.92 6.97 18.88
C THR A 32 -0.42 7.13 19.08
N VAL A 33 0.36 7.23 17.99
CA VAL A 33 1.81 7.46 18.08
C VAL A 33 2.10 8.83 18.68
N LEU A 34 1.38 9.87 18.25
CA LEU A 34 1.59 11.23 18.75
C LEU A 34 1.21 11.36 20.25
N VAL A 35 0.11 10.74 20.68
CA VAL A 35 -0.30 10.74 22.09
C VAL A 35 0.65 9.90 22.96
N LYS A 36 1.05 8.70 22.51
CA LYS A 36 1.95 7.83 23.29
C LYS A 36 3.40 8.29 23.31
N LYS A 37 3.93 8.84 22.21
CA LYS A 37 5.35 9.27 22.13
C LYS A 37 5.56 10.71 22.59
N MET A 38 4.62 11.62 22.31
CA MET A 38 4.79 13.06 22.60
C MET A 38 3.92 13.57 23.77
N LYS A 39 3.14 12.71 24.44
CA LYS A 39 2.30 13.04 25.62
C LYS A 39 1.37 14.25 25.42
N PHE A 40 0.93 14.53 24.19
CA PHE A 40 0.00 15.63 23.94
C PHE A 40 -1.43 15.24 24.32
N THR A 41 -2.14 16.15 24.99
CA THR A 41 -3.57 16.02 25.29
C THR A 41 -4.37 16.03 23.97
N PRO A 42 -5.32 15.10 23.76
CA PRO A 42 -6.11 15.05 22.53
C PRO A 42 -7.00 16.30 22.45
N CYS A 43 -6.65 17.22 21.56
CA CYS A 43 -7.40 18.44 21.29
C CYS A 43 -7.77 18.50 19.81
N PHE A 44 -8.91 19.12 19.49
CA PHE A 44 -9.41 19.27 18.12
C PHE A 44 -8.38 19.92 17.17
N LYS A 45 -7.54 20.83 17.71
CA LYS A 45 -6.44 21.45 16.98
C LYS A 45 -5.35 20.45 16.58
N LEU A 46 -5.00 19.50 17.44
CA LEU A 46 -3.98 18.47 17.18
C LEU A 46 -4.44 17.53 16.04
N ARG A 47 -5.73 17.19 16.03
CA ARG A 47 -6.37 16.39 14.99
C ARG A 47 -6.32 17.09 13.62
N LEU A 48 -6.53 18.40 13.60
CA LEU A 48 -6.51 19.21 12.38
C LEU A 48 -5.07 19.39 11.86
N ILE A 49 -4.11 19.62 12.75
CA ILE A 49 -2.68 19.71 12.42
C ILE A 49 -2.16 18.39 11.86
N ALA A 50 -2.41 17.26 12.53
CA ALA A 50 -1.96 15.94 12.07
C ALA A 50 -2.44 15.63 10.65
N ARG A 51 -3.70 15.96 10.34
CA ARG A 51 -4.28 15.76 9.02
C ARG A 51 -3.63 16.66 7.96
N SER A 52 -3.45 17.95 8.26
CA SER A 52 -2.83 18.90 7.33
C SER A 52 -1.35 18.57 7.08
N THR A 53 -0.60 18.20 8.12
CA THR A 53 0.80 17.77 7.99
C THR A 53 0.92 16.49 7.17
N TYR A 54 0.03 15.51 7.37
CA TYR A 54 0.02 14.30 6.56
C TYR A 54 -0.20 14.60 5.08
N VAL A 55 -1.23 15.39 4.75
CA VAL A 55 -1.54 15.76 3.36
C VAL A 55 -0.39 16.56 2.75
N ALA A 56 0.13 17.57 3.46
CA ALA A 56 1.25 18.38 2.99
C ALA A 56 2.51 17.54 2.74
N PHE A 57 2.82 16.59 3.63
CA PHE A 57 3.94 15.69 3.46
C PHE A 57 3.76 14.78 2.23
N THR A 58 2.59 14.14 2.08
CA THR A 58 2.33 13.29 0.91
C THR A 58 2.37 14.07 -0.41
N MET A 59 1.90 15.32 -0.42
CA MET A 59 1.96 16.21 -1.59
C MET A 59 3.40 16.59 -1.92
N PHE A 60 4.21 16.92 -0.91
CA PHE A 60 5.63 17.20 -1.07
C PHE A 60 6.37 15.98 -1.64
N VAL A 61 6.20 14.80 -1.05
CA VAL A 61 6.80 13.56 -1.57
C VAL A 61 6.35 13.26 -2.99
N GLY A 62 5.07 13.46 -3.32
CA GLY A 62 4.54 13.26 -4.67
C GLY A 62 5.12 14.22 -5.71
N MET A 63 5.37 15.48 -5.33
CA MET A 63 6.03 16.46 -6.21
C MET A 63 7.52 16.21 -6.37
N THR A 64 8.21 15.77 -5.31
CA THR A 64 9.66 15.50 -5.35
C THR A 64 10.01 14.22 -6.10
N PHE A 65 9.14 13.20 -6.07
CA PHE A 65 9.42 11.90 -6.68
C PHE A 65 8.42 11.56 -7.79
N PRO A 66 8.66 11.99 -9.04
CA PRO A 66 7.84 11.55 -10.17
C PRO A 66 7.93 10.03 -10.45
N PHE A 67 8.93 9.36 -9.87
CA PHE A 67 9.17 7.91 -9.95
C PHE A 67 8.31 7.07 -9.01
N PHE A 68 7.45 7.70 -8.20
CA PHE A 68 6.77 7.05 -7.08
C PHE A 68 5.94 5.82 -7.50
N GLY A 69 5.38 5.81 -8.71
CA GLY A 69 4.68 4.63 -9.24
C GLY A 69 5.56 3.39 -9.38
N GLY A 70 6.80 3.53 -9.87
CA GLY A 70 7.75 2.42 -9.97
C GLY A 70 8.26 1.95 -8.60
N LEU A 71 8.46 2.90 -7.68
CA LEU A 71 8.88 2.61 -6.30
C LEU A 71 7.77 1.90 -5.50
N LEU A 72 6.52 2.35 -5.62
CA LEU A 72 5.36 1.69 -5.03
C LEU A 72 5.19 0.26 -5.57
N GLY A 73 5.42 0.05 -6.86
CA GLY A 73 5.40 -1.29 -7.47
C GLY A 73 6.49 -2.19 -6.90
N PHE A 74 7.69 -1.66 -6.68
CA PHE A 74 8.83 -2.37 -6.07
C PHE A 74 8.55 -2.74 -4.61
N ILE A 75 8.18 -1.78 -3.77
CA ILE A 75 7.89 -2.00 -2.34
C ILE A 75 6.63 -2.86 -2.19
N GLY A 76 5.64 -2.66 -3.06
CA GLY A 76 4.42 -3.44 -3.14
C GLY A 76 4.68 -4.93 -3.29
N GLY A 77 5.40 -5.35 -4.32
CA GLY A 77 5.67 -6.78 -4.50
C GLY A 77 6.80 -7.32 -3.65
N PHE A 78 7.73 -6.49 -3.17
CA PHE A 78 8.76 -6.97 -2.23
C PHE A 78 8.23 -7.14 -0.80
N ALA A 79 7.40 -6.21 -0.30
CA ALA A 79 6.92 -6.23 1.09
C ALA A 79 5.51 -6.81 1.24
N PHE A 80 4.56 -6.47 0.36
CA PHE A 80 3.17 -6.93 0.49
C PHE A 80 2.92 -8.31 -0.11
N ALA A 81 3.63 -8.71 -1.18
CA ALA A 81 3.49 -10.05 -1.72
C ALA A 81 3.88 -11.13 -0.69
N PRO A 82 5.08 -11.12 -0.08
CA PRO A 82 5.42 -12.14 0.90
C PRO A 82 4.49 -12.10 2.11
N THR A 83 4.11 -10.91 2.58
CA THR A 83 3.21 -10.78 3.73
C THR A 83 1.83 -11.39 3.43
N THR A 84 1.28 -11.20 2.24
CA THR A 84 -0.06 -11.71 1.89
C THR A 84 -0.06 -13.20 1.55
N TYR A 85 1.00 -13.71 0.92
CA TYR A 85 1.08 -15.13 0.55
C TYR A 85 1.63 -16.01 1.69
N PHE A 86 2.62 -15.54 2.45
CA PHE A 86 3.23 -16.34 3.51
C PHE A 86 2.44 -16.34 4.83
N LEU A 87 1.82 -15.23 5.26
CA LEU A 87 1.06 -15.20 6.53
C LEU A 87 -0.07 -16.25 6.60
N PRO A 88 -1.03 -16.32 5.64
CA PRO A 88 -2.10 -17.31 5.71
C PRO A 88 -1.56 -18.73 5.54
N CYS A 89 -0.51 -18.91 4.73
CA CYS A 89 0.14 -20.20 4.53
C CYS A 89 0.79 -20.74 5.81
N ILE A 90 1.54 -19.89 6.53
CA ILE A 90 2.16 -20.25 7.81
C ILE A 90 1.10 -20.47 8.89
N MET A 91 0.08 -19.61 8.95
CA MET A 91 -1.02 -19.74 9.91
C MET A 91 -1.80 -21.05 9.70
N TRP A 92 -2.06 -21.42 8.45
CA TRP A 92 -2.70 -22.69 8.10
C TRP A 92 -1.84 -23.90 8.48
N LEU A 93 -0.53 -23.83 8.23
CA LEU A 93 0.40 -24.92 8.53
C LEU A 93 0.54 -25.15 10.05
N LEU A 94 0.54 -24.09 10.85
CA LEU A 94 0.56 -24.13 12.31
C LEU A 94 -0.72 -24.74 12.90
N LEU A 95 -1.90 -24.36 12.38
CA LEU A 95 -3.19 -24.80 12.91
C LEU A 95 -3.52 -26.26 12.56
N TYR A 96 -3.30 -26.68 11.32
CA TYR A 96 -3.90 -27.94 10.81
C TYR A 96 -2.92 -29.13 10.71
N LYS A 97 -1.60 -28.90 10.87
CA LYS A 97 -0.53 -29.91 10.67
C LYS A 97 -0.84 -30.95 9.55
N PRO A 98 -1.08 -30.51 8.30
CA PRO A 98 -1.56 -31.39 7.25
C PRO A 98 -0.55 -32.48 6.86
N LYS A 99 -1.05 -33.69 6.55
CA LYS A 99 -0.24 -34.79 5.99
C LYS A 99 0.33 -34.39 4.62
N ARG A 100 1.59 -34.76 4.34
CA ARG A 100 2.43 -34.29 3.20
C ARG A 100 1.92 -34.57 1.77
N PHE A 101 0.72 -35.11 1.60
CA PHE A 101 0.15 -35.49 0.29
C PHE A 101 -1.31 -35.06 0.08
N SER A 102 -1.85 -34.23 0.98
CA SER A 102 -3.21 -33.66 0.82
C SER A 102 -3.19 -32.43 -0.11
N LEU A 103 -4.31 -32.15 -0.79
CA LEU A 103 -4.49 -30.97 -1.65
C LEU A 103 -4.08 -29.65 -0.97
N SER A 104 -4.26 -29.55 0.35
CA SER A 104 -3.84 -28.39 1.15
C SER A 104 -2.31 -28.19 1.18
N TRP A 105 -1.52 -29.26 1.08
CA TRP A 105 -0.06 -29.18 1.04
C TRP A 105 0.44 -28.66 -0.33
N CYS A 106 -0.19 -29.12 -1.42
CA CYS A 106 0.11 -28.63 -2.76
C CYS A 106 -0.24 -27.14 -2.93
N SER A 107 -1.38 -26.71 -2.37
CA SER A 107 -1.78 -25.29 -2.38
C SER A 107 -0.81 -24.41 -1.59
N ASN A 108 -0.33 -24.88 -0.43
CA ASN A 108 0.70 -24.15 0.34
C ASN A 108 2.01 -24.01 -0.46
N TRP A 109 2.46 -25.09 -1.11
CA TRP A 109 3.65 -25.05 -1.96
C TRP A 109 3.49 -24.09 -3.15
N PHE A 110 2.32 -24.11 -3.79
CA PHE A 110 2.00 -23.18 -4.88
C PHE A 110 2.04 -21.71 -4.42
N CYS A 111 1.46 -21.39 -3.26
CA CYS A 111 1.51 -20.03 -2.71
C CYS A 111 2.94 -19.57 -2.38
N ILE A 112 3.81 -20.46 -1.89
CA ILE A 112 5.23 -20.17 -1.65
C ILE A 112 5.94 -19.85 -2.97
N VAL A 113 5.79 -20.71 -3.98
CA VAL A 113 6.42 -20.52 -5.30
C VAL A 113 5.91 -19.24 -5.96
N PHE A 114 4.61 -18.99 -5.92
CA PHE A 114 4.00 -17.78 -6.48
C PHE A 114 4.45 -16.52 -5.74
N GLY A 115 4.55 -16.57 -4.40
CA GLY A 115 5.08 -15.48 -3.58
C GLY A 115 6.52 -15.11 -3.93
N VAL A 116 7.40 -16.12 -4.10
CA VAL A 116 8.80 -15.91 -4.52
C VAL A 116 8.87 -15.34 -5.93
N LEU A 117 8.06 -15.86 -6.86
CA LEU A 117 8.00 -15.37 -8.23
C LEU A 117 7.61 -13.88 -8.28
N LEU A 118 6.58 -13.48 -7.52
CA LEU A 118 6.17 -12.09 -7.40
C LEU A 118 7.25 -11.21 -6.76
N MET A 119 7.97 -11.73 -5.76
CA MET A 119 9.05 -11.01 -5.08
C MET A 119 10.26 -10.75 -6.01
N VAL A 120 10.44 -11.54 -7.08
CA VAL A 120 11.47 -11.30 -8.10
C VAL A 120 10.95 -10.42 -9.24
N LEU A 121 9.73 -10.68 -9.74
CA LEU A 121 9.16 -9.94 -10.86
C LEU A 121 8.83 -8.48 -10.53
N SER A 122 8.36 -8.20 -9.32
CA SER A 122 8.00 -6.84 -8.89
C SER A 122 9.20 -5.90 -8.85
N PRO A 123 10.35 -6.26 -8.24
CA PRO A 123 11.55 -5.45 -8.30
C PRO A 123 12.03 -5.16 -9.72
N ILE A 124 11.99 -6.16 -10.60
CA ILE A 124 12.42 -6.01 -12.00
C ILE A 124 11.54 -4.99 -12.74
N GLY A 125 10.21 -5.08 -12.57
CA GLY A 125 9.26 -4.13 -13.15
C GLY A 125 9.42 -2.71 -12.60
N GLY A 126 9.54 -2.58 -11.28
CA GLY A 126 9.76 -1.29 -10.62
C GLY A 126 11.07 -0.63 -11.07
N LEU A 127 12.17 -1.39 -11.11
CA LEU A 127 13.48 -0.90 -11.56
C LEU A 127 13.46 -0.47 -13.03
N LYS A 128 12.84 -1.24 -13.93
CA LYS A 128 12.68 -0.85 -15.35
C LYS A 128 11.95 0.48 -15.49
N GLN A 129 10.88 0.69 -14.73
CA GLN A 129 10.10 1.92 -14.77
C GLN A 129 10.89 3.11 -14.22
N ILE A 130 11.61 2.93 -13.11
CA ILE A 130 12.48 3.96 -12.54
C ILE A 130 13.56 4.36 -13.55
N ILE A 131 14.24 3.40 -14.18
CA ILE A 131 15.29 3.68 -15.17
C ILE A 131 14.75 4.46 -16.38
N ASN A 132 13.58 4.07 -16.91
CA ASN A 132 13.02 4.73 -18.08
C ASN A 132 12.63 6.18 -17.79
N GLN A 133 12.04 6.42 -16.62
CA GLN A 133 11.70 7.74 -16.16
C GLN A 133 12.98 8.56 -15.93
N VAL A 134 14.00 8.01 -15.24
CA VAL A 134 15.24 8.76 -14.93
C VAL A 134 15.94 9.23 -16.21
N LYS A 135 15.86 8.47 -17.30
CA LYS A 135 16.39 8.88 -18.61
C LYS A 135 15.67 10.10 -19.22
N THR A 136 14.39 10.29 -18.90
CA THR A 136 13.58 11.41 -19.40
C THR A 136 13.60 12.62 -18.47
N TYR A 137 13.90 12.43 -17.19
CA TYR A 137 14.04 13.52 -16.22
C TYR A 137 15.43 14.17 -16.34
N GLN A 138 15.51 15.25 -17.10
CA GLN A 138 16.56 16.26 -16.94
C GLN A 138 16.33 16.96 -15.60
N PHE A 139 17.17 16.67 -14.60
CA PHE A 139 17.16 17.40 -13.33
C PHE A 139 17.56 18.85 -13.60
N TYR A 140 16.57 19.75 -13.70
CA TYR A 140 16.75 21.19 -13.90
C TYR A 140 17.42 21.57 -15.23
N SER A 141 16.59 21.80 -16.26
CA SER A 141 16.86 22.81 -17.29
C SER A 141 15.66 23.74 -17.40
#